data_AF-A0A2G2DG78-F1
#
_entry.id   AF-A0A2G2DG78-F1
#
_cell.length_a   1.000
_cell.length_b   1.000
_cell.length_c   1.000
_cell.angle_alpha   90.00
_cell.angle_beta   90.00
_cell.angle_gamma   90.00
#
_symmetry.space_group_name_H-M   'P 1'
#
loop_
_entity.id
_entity.type
_entity.pdbx_description
1 polymer ?
#
loop_
_entity_poly.entity_id
_entity_poly.type
_entity_poly.pdbx_seq_one_letter_code
_entity_poly.pdbx_strand_id
1 'polypeptide(L)'
;MARAFLFVLDSFGIGGAPDAESYGDLGANTLGHIAEQCAAGLADRPGLRKGPLSLPHMQSLGLAEAAVNATGDLPAGWALSSRPRGIHGAASEVSRGKDTPSGHWEIAGQPVMFDWGYFPDDGPAFSDELVAKIVALAELPGILGNCHASGTEIIARFGAEHMKTGKPICYTSSDSVFQIAAHEESFGLERLIELCQTVRKLIDPLNIGRVIARPFVGSAETGFDRTGNRRDFSVPPPGPTLLDQVSESGHRVFAVGKIGDIYAHQGVTDVRKASGNPALFEATLKATREARDGDLVFTNFVDFDMLYGHRRDVAGYAAALEALDAMLPRFAKLLKPGDLVLMTADHGCDPTWRGTDHTRERVPILGFGPGIAARDIGVRTSYADIGATLARHLGLPATANGRSFL
;
A
#
# COMPACT_ATOMS: atom_id res chain seq x y z
N MET A 1 24.46 16.03 -7.76
CA MET A 1 23.57 16.22 -6.60
C MET A 1 22.20 15.73 -7.04
N ALA A 2 21.54 14.92 -6.21
CA ALA A 2 20.48 14.02 -6.66
C ALA A 2 19.30 14.03 -5.69
N ARG A 3 18.07 13.99 -6.21
CA ARG A 3 16.84 13.75 -5.44
C ARG A 3 16.23 12.44 -5.91
N ALA A 4 15.65 11.70 -4.98
CA ALA A 4 14.96 10.46 -5.28
C ALA A 4 13.45 10.60 -5.13
N PHE A 5 12.71 10.02 -6.06
CA PHE A 5 11.26 9.96 -6.03
C PHE A 5 10.83 8.50 -6.18
N LEU A 6 10.04 8.02 -5.23
CA LEU A 6 9.51 6.66 -5.23
C LEU A 6 7.99 6.71 -5.23
N PHE A 7 7.38 6.21 -6.30
CA PHE A 7 5.93 6.11 -6.46
C PHE A 7 5.51 4.66 -6.39
N VAL A 8 4.74 4.31 -5.37
CA VAL A 8 4.08 3.00 -5.27
C VAL A 8 2.64 3.16 -5.72
N LEU A 9 2.32 2.51 -6.83
CA LEU A 9 0.97 2.32 -7.36
C LEU A 9 0.42 1.07 -6.65
N ASP A 10 -0.14 1.30 -5.46
CA ASP A 10 -0.55 0.26 -4.52
C ASP A 10 -1.35 -0.84 -5.22
N SER A 11 -0.96 -2.11 -5.04
CA SER A 11 -1.53 -3.29 -5.69
C SER A 11 -1.43 -3.45 -7.22
N PHE A 12 -0.70 -2.58 -7.94
CA PHE A 12 -0.55 -2.67 -9.39
C PHE A 12 0.47 -3.75 -9.84
N GLY A 13 0.11 -5.01 -9.61
CA GLY A 13 0.87 -6.18 -10.07
C GLY A 13 0.88 -6.33 -11.60
N ILE A 14 1.86 -7.08 -12.10
CA ILE A 14 2.04 -7.43 -13.52
C ILE A 14 2.18 -8.95 -13.73
N GLY A 15 1.61 -9.75 -12.81
CA GLY A 15 1.58 -11.21 -12.88
C GLY A 15 2.91 -11.92 -12.64
N GLY A 16 2.91 -13.25 -12.77
CA GLY A 16 4.12 -14.05 -12.94
C GLY A 16 5.00 -14.22 -11.70
N ALA A 17 4.46 -14.07 -10.47
CA ALA A 17 5.22 -14.44 -9.28
C ALA A 17 5.51 -15.95 -9.28
N PRO A 18 6.78 -16.37 -9.01
CA PRO A 18 7.17 -17.78 -9.11
C PRO A 18 6.53 -18.65 -8.02
N ASP A 19 6.09 -18.05 -6.92
CA ASP A 19 5.47 -18.70 -5.76
C ASP A 19 3.96 -18.45 -5.66
N ALA A 20 3.33 -17.90 -6.70
CA ALA A 20 1.90 -17.56 -6.67
C ALA A 20 0.99 -18.74 -6.27
N GLU A 21 1.34 -19.96 -6.66
CA GLU A 21 0.58 -21.17 -6.31
C GLU A 21 0.47 -21.41 -4.81
N SER A 22 1.52 -21.12 -4.01
CA SER A 22 1.47 -21.31 -2.56
C SER A 22 0.53 -20.34 -1.86
N TYR A 23 0.15 -19.25 -2.53
CA TYR A 23 -0.84 -18.27 -2.07
C TYR A 23 -2.23 -18.49 -2.68
N GLY A 24 -2.39 -19.54 -3.50
CA GLY A 24 -3.61 -19.78 -4.27
C GLY A 24 -3.80 -18.81 -5.45
N ASP A 25 -2.76 -18.07 -5.83
CA ASP A 25 -2.82 -16.98 -6.82
C ASP A 25 -2.21 -17.37 -8.18
N LEU A 26 -2.01 -18.67 -8.43
CA LEU A 26 -1.50 -19.15 -9.72
C LEU A 26 -2.40 -18.67 -10.86
N GLY A 27 -1.86 -17.80 -11.72
CA GLY A 27 -2.56 -17.20 -12.86
C GLY A 27 -3.08 -15.78 -12.62
N ALA A 28 -2.94 -15.22 -11.41
CA ALA A 28 -3.28 -13.82 -11.17
C ALA A 28 -2.39 -12.90 -12.01
N ASN A 29 -3.00 -11.89 -12.62
CA ASN A 29 -2.30 -10.92 -13.47
C ASN A 29 -3.09 -9.60 -13.52
N THR A 30 -2.82 -8.70 -12.58
CA THR A 30 -3.55 -7.43 -12.43
C THR A 30 -3.50 -6.61 -13.73
N LEU A 31 -2.31 -6.25 -14.23
CA LEU A 31 -2.18 -5.50 -15.50
C LEU A 31 -2.78 -6.27 -16.68
N GLY A 32 -2.45 -7.57 -16.82
CA GLY A 32 -2.86 -8.38 -17.96
C GLY A 32 -4.37 -8.50 -18.08
N HIS A 33 -5.06 -8.86 -16.99
CA HIS A 33 -6.51 -9.03 -17.00
C HIS A 33 -7.26 -7.71 -17.08
N ILE A 34 -6.75 -6.61 -16.50
CA ILE A 34 -7.30 -5.28 -16.76
C ILE A 34 -7.22 -4.97 -18.27
N ALA A 35 -6.04 -5.13 -18.88
CA ALA A 35 -5.85 -4.85 -20.30
C ALA A 35 -6.77 -5.72 -21.19
N GLU A 36 -6.92 -7.01 -20.87
CA GLU A 36 -7.82 -7.93 -21.56
C GLU A 36 -9.28 -7.48 -21.51
N GLN A 37 -9.80 -7.20 -20.32
CA GLN A 37 -11.18 -6.73 -20.11
C GLN A 37 -11.42 -5.39 -20.81
N CYS A 38 -10.43 -4.48 -20.83
CA CYS A 38 -10.51 -3.23 -21.57
C CYS A 38 -10.53 -3.47 -23.09
N ALA A 39 -9.65 -4.32 -23.63
CA ALA A 39 -9.60 -4.62 -25.05
C ALA A 39 -10.88 -5.31 -25.55
N ALA A 40 -11.51 -6.14 -24.71
CA ALA A 40 -12.79 -6.77 -24.99
C ALA A 40 -14.01 -5.84 -24.83
N GLY A 41 -13.82 -4.60 -24.36
CA GLY A 41 -14.90 -3.65 -24.06
C GLY A 41 -15.73 -3.98 -22.82
N LEU A 42 -15.34 -4.99 -22.04
CA LEU A 42 -16.03 -5.42 -20.81
C LEU A 42 -15.81 -4.43 -19.66
N ALA A 43 -14.71 -3.68 -19.71
CA ALA A 43 -14.42 -2.60 -18.77
C ALA A 43 -14.88 -1.20 -19.27
N ASP A 44 -15.71 -1.13 -20.32
CA ASP A 44 -16.30 0.14 -20.76
C ASP A 44 -17.40 0.57 -19.79
N ARG A 45 -17.31 1.81 -19.28
CA ARG A 45 -18.33 2.38 -18.39
C ARG A 45 -18.64 3.82 -18.83
N PRO A 46 -19.88 4.12 -19.26
CA PRO A 46 -20.26 5.46 -19.71
C PRO A 46 -19.89 6.56 -18.71
N GLY A 47 -19.25 7.62 -19.20
CA GLY A 47 -18.80 8.74 -18.36
C GLY A 47 -17.53 8.46 -17.53
N LEU A 48 -16.97 7.25 -17.60
CA LEU A 48 -15.74 6.89 -16.89
C LEU A 48 -14.60 6.56 -17.87
N ARG A 49 -14.76 5.51 -18.69
CA ARG A 49 -13.73 5.05 -19.63
C ARG A 49 -14.31 4.24 -20.79
N LYS A 50 -13.54 4.12 -21.88
CA LYS A 50 -13.90 3.32 -23.05
C LYS A 50 -12.67 2.83 -23.82
N GLY A 51 -12.74 1.61 -24.37
CA GLY A 51 -11.76 1.04 -25.29
C GLY A 51 -10.59 0.35 -24.58
N PRO A 52 -9.51 0.02 -25.32
CA PRO A 52 -8.31 -0.60 -24.76
C PRO A 52 -7.67 0.26 -23.66
N LEU A 53 -6.97 -0.38 -22.71
CA LEU A 53 -6.27 0.30 -21.63
C LEU A 53 -5.19 1.22 -22.22
N SER A 54 -5.24 2.52 -21.90
CA SER A 54 -4.33 3.52 -22.48
C SER A 54 -3.37 4.12 -21.44
N LEU A 55 -2.13 3.63 -21.42
CA LEU A 55 -1.06 4.12 -20.53
C LEU A 55 0.16 4.60 -21.33
N PRO A 56 0.03 5.59 -22.23
CA PRO A 56 1.09 5.97 -23.16
C PRO A 56 2.38 6.42 -22.47
N HIS A 57 2.31 7.06 -21.29
CA HIS A 57 3.51 7.53 -20.61
C HIS A 57 4.28 6.37 -19.96
N MET A 58 3.61 5.50 -19.21
CA MET A 58 4.22 4.30 -18.63
C MET A 58 4.69 3.30 -19.71
N GLN A 59 3.91 3.10 -20.79
CA GLN A 59 4.37 2.30 -21.94
C GLN A 59 5.63 2.90 -22.56
N SER A 60 5.72 4.22 -22.70
CA SER A 60 6.94 4.85 -23.23
C SER A 60 8.18 4.68 -22.33
N LEU A 61 7.99 4.36 -21.05
CA LEU A 61 9.08 4.05 -20.12
C LEU A 61 9.53 2.59 -20.19
N GLY A 62 8.67 1.70 -20.69
CA GLY A 62 8.95 0.28 -20.87
C GLY A 62 7.99 -0.67 -20.13
N LEU A 63 6.78 -0.23 -19.78
CA LEU A 63 5.82 -1.07 -19.03
C LEU A 63 5.38 -2.32 -19.80
N ALA A 64 5.29 -2.26 -21.12
CA ALA A 64 4.96 -3.43 -21.94
C ALA A 64 6.08 -4.48 -21.89
N GLU A 65 7.33 -4.03 -21.96
CA GLU A 65 8.54 -4.84 -21.85
C GLU A 65 8.67 -5.44 -20.44
N ALA A 66 8.36 -4.66 -19.40
CA ALA A 66 8.30 -5.15 -18.03
C ALA A 66 7.27 -6.28 -17.84
N ALA A 67 6.09 -6.15 -18.45
CA ALA A 67 5.05 -7.20 -18.43
C ALA A 67 5.54 -8.47 -19.14
N VAL A 68 6.16 -8.35 -20.32
CA VAL A 68 6.76 -9.49 -21.04
C VAL A 68 7.87 -10.14 -20.21
N ASN A 69 8.71 -9.36 -19.52
CA ASN A 69 9.71 -9.91 -18.60
C ASN A 69 9.06 -10.66 -17.42
N ALA A 70 7.91 -10.19 -16.94
CA ALA A 70 7.21 -10.78 -15.80
C ALA A 70 6.46 -12.07 -16.16
N THR A 71 5.77 -12.16 -17.29
CA THR A 71 4.90 -13.30 -17.61
C THR A 71 5.24 -14.00 -18.92
N GLY A 72 5.99 -13.36 -19.81
CA GLY A 72 6.15 -13.77 -21.21
C GLY A 72 5.07 -13.22 -22.14
N ASP A 73 4.02 -12.60 -21.59
CA ASP A 73 2.86 -12.16 -22.35
C ASP A 73 2.81 -10.63 -22.50
N LEU A 74 2.39 -10.18 -23.68
CA LEU A 74 2.11 -8.78 -23.94
C LEU A 74 0.66 -8.45 -23.53
N PRO A 75 0.41 -7.38 -22.73
CA PRO A 75 -0.95 -6.97 -22.39
C PRO A 75 -1.82 -6.75 -23.63
N ALA A 76 -3.09 -7.13 -23.55
CA ALA A 76 -4.01 -7.06 -24.69
C ALA A 76 -4.19 -5.61 -25.19
N GLY A 77 -4.14 -5.45 -26.51
CA GLY A 77 -4.28 -4.14 -27.16
C GLY A 77 -3.02 -3.26 -27.11
N TRP A 78 -1.90 -3.76 -26.58
CA TRP A 78 -0.63 -3.04 -26.55
C TRP A 78 0.34 -3.52 -27.63
N ALA A 79 1.38 -2.73 -27.85
CA ALA A 79 2.52 -3.05 -28.69
C ALA A 79 3.81 -2.72 -27.95
N LEU A 80 4.87 -3.50 -28.19
CA LEU A 80 6.19 -3.19 -27.66
C LEU A 80 6.71 -1.88 -28.25
N SER A 81 7.43 -1.10 -27.44
CA SER A 81 8.11 0.09 -27.90
C SER A 81 9.36 -0.30 -28.67
N SER A 82 9.57 0.31 -29.83
CA SER A 82 10.84 0.13 -30.56
C SER A 82 12.04 0.65 -29.76
N ARG A 83 11.83 1.60 -28.84
CA ARG A 83 12.85 2.21 -27.97
C ARG A 83 12.20 2.71 -26.66
N PRO A 84 12.14 1.90 -25.60
CA PRO A 84 11.79 2.37 -24.26
C PRO A 84 12.69 3.55 -23.85
N ARG A 85 12.12 4.52 -23.13
CA ARG A 85 12.83 5.74 -22.71
C ARG A 85 13.28 5.70 -21.24
N GLY A 86 12.91 4.65 -20.51
CA GLY A 86 13.18 4.50 -19.09
C GLY A 86 13.94 3.22 -18.76
N ILE A 87 14.37 3.15 -17.51
CA ILE A 87 14.69 1.88 -16.86
C ILE A 87 13.38 1.09 -16.78
N HIS A 88 13.39 -0.18 -17.15
CA HIS A 88 12.19 -1.02 -17.08
C HIS A 88 12.53 -2.46 -16.74
N GLY A 89 11.66 -3.11 -15.98
CA GLY A 89 11.77 -4.50 -15.59
C GLY A 89 10.66 -4.87 -14.61
N ALA A 90 10.81 -6.00 -13.95
CA ALA A 90 9.89 -6.49 -12.93
C ALA A 90 10.66 -6.86 -11.67
N ALA A 91 9.99 -7.03 -10.54
CA ALA A 91 10.58 -7.63 -9.35
C ALA A 91 9.67 -8.70 -8.76
N SER A 92 10.28 -9.72 -8.15
CA SER A 92 9.60 -10.72 -7.33
C SER A 92 9.79 -10.40 -5.86
N GLU A 93 8.73 -10.55 -5.07
CA GLU A 93 8.77 -10.42 -3.61
C GLU A 93 9.46 -11.66 -3.00
N VAL A 94 10.27 -11.47 -1.95
CA VAL A 94 10.83 -12.58 -1.17
C VAL A 94 10.20 -12.69 0.23
N SER A 95 9.53 -11.62 0.67
CA SER A 95 8.74 -11.59 1.89
C SER A 95 7.64 -12.66 1.83
N ARG A 96 7.34 -13.26 2.98
CA ARG A 96 6.33 -14.32 3.09
C ARG A 96 4.90 -13.80 3.09
N GLY A 97 4.68 -12.52 3.38
CA GLY A 97 3.39 -11.88 3.23
C GLY A 97 3.13 -11.46 1.79
N LYS A 98 1.87 -11.13 1.49
CA LYS A 98 1.43 -10.39 0.28
C LYS A 98 0.63 -9.14 0.67
N ASP A 99 0.86 -8.65 1.89
CA ASP A 99 0.23 -7.48 2.48
C ASP A 99 1.08 -6.22 2.24
N THR A 100 0.43 -5.05 2.24
CA THR A 100 1.08 -3.75 2.00
C THR A 100 2.35 -3.51 2.85
N PRO A 101 2.37 -3.74 4.19
CA PRO A 101 3.62 -3.65 4.95
C PRO A 101 4.75 -4.52 4.41
N SER A 102 4.52 -5.80 4.12
CA SER A 102 5.56 -6.71 3.61
C SER A 102 6.20 -6.18 2.33
N GLY A 103 5.38 -5.78 1.35
CA GLY A 103 5.85 -5.24 0.08
C GLY A 103 6.63 -3.94 0.24
N HIS A 104 6.09 -2.96 0.98
CA HIS A 104 6.77 -1.69 1.22
C HIS A 104 8.08 -1.86 1.98
N TRP A 105 8.08 -2.63 3.07
CA TRP A 105 9.29 -2.81 3.86
C TRP A 105 10.38 -3.51 3.05
N GLU A 106 10.02 -4.48 2.21
CA GLU A 106 10.97 -5.08 1.29
C GLU A 106 11.52 -4.06 0.29
N ILE A 107 10.66 -3.23 -0.34
CA ILE A 107 11.10 -2.12 -1.20
C ILE A 107 12.15 -1.26 -0.52
N ALA A 108 12.00 -1.00 0.78
CA ALA A 108 12.94 -0.20 1.58
C ALA A 108 14.09 -1.00 2.22
N GLY A 109 14.31 -2.26 1.82
CA GLY A 109 15.46 -3.08 2.21
C GLY A 109 15.24 -4.03 3.39
N GLN A 110 14.00 -4.20 3.84
CA GLN A 110 13.62 -5.02 5.00
C GLN A 110 12.56 -6.08 4.63
N PRO A 111 12.94 -7.18 3.95
CA PRO A 111 12.02 -8.27 3.65
C PRO A 111 11.45 -8.91 4.92
N VAL A 112 10.16 -9.24 4.88
CA VAL A 112 9.43 -9.90 5.98
C VAL A 112 9.56 -11.41 5.84
N MET A 113 10.55 -11.98 6.54
CA MET A 113 10.85 -13.41 6.50
C MET A 113 10.16 -14.23 7.59
N PHE A 114 9.31 -13.60 8.39
CA PHE A 114 8.54 -14.21 9.47
C PHE A 114 7.05 -14.25 9.12
N ASP A 115 6.30 -15.07 9.84
CA ASP A 115 4.85 -15.19 9.66
C ASP A 115 4.14 -14.23 10.62
N TRP A 116 3.13 -13.52 10.13
CA TRP A 116 2.27 -12.69 10.97
C TRP A 116 1.45 -13.54 11.94
N GLY A 117 1.12 -12.97 13.09
CA GLY A 117 0.09 -13.54 13.96
C GLY A 117 -1.30 -13.29 13.39
N TYR A 118 -2.20 -14.26 13.57
CA TYR A 118 -3.61 -14.13 13.21
C TYR A 118 -4.47 -14.59 14.38
N PHE A 119 -5.66 -14.00 14.48
CA PHE A 119 -6.66 -14.46 15.43
C PHE A 119 -7.49 -15.60 14.83
N PRO A 120 -7.91 -16.59 15.64
CA PRO A 120 -8.65 -17.75 15.15
C PRO A 120 -9.96 -17.35 14.46
N ASP A 121 -10.28 -18.04 13.37
CA ASP A 121 -11.53 -17.83 12.61
C ASP A 121 -12.76 -18.38 13.34
N ASP A 122 -12.56 -19.42 14.13
CA ASP A 122 -13.61 -20.10 14.90
C ASP A 122 -13.56 -19.73 16.39
N GLY A 123 -14.72 -19.37 16.94
CA GLY A 123 -14.88 -19.00 18.35
C GLY A 123 -14.50 -17.54 18.66
N PRO A 124 -14.22 -17.21 19.93
CA PRO A 124 -13.76 -15.87 20.31
C PRO A 124 -12.40 -15.55 19.67
N ALA A 125 -12.33 -14.44 18.93
CA ALA A 125 -11.09 -14.04 18.25
C ALA A 125 -9.95 -13.72 19.23
N PHE A 126 -10.28 -13.17 20.39
CA PHE A 126 -9.35 -12.75 21.43
C PHE A 126 -9.53 -13.65 22.66
N SER A 127 -8.41 -14.12 23.20
CA SER A 127 -8.42 -14.95 24.41
C SER A 127 -8.95 -14.18 25.62
N ASP A 128 -9.59 -14.91 26.54
CA ASP A 128 -10.11 -14.33 27.78
C ASP A 128 -9.02 -13.59 28.58
N GLU A 129 -7.78 -14.09 28.54
CA GLU A 129 -6.63 -13.45 29.18
C GLU A 129 -6.31 -12.10 28.53
N LEU A 130 -6.29 -12.00 27.20
CA LEU A 130 -6.05 -10.75 26.49
C LEU A 130 -7.17 -9.74 26.78
N VAL A 131 -8.43 -10.19 26.71
CA VAL A 131 -9.60 -9.35 27.00
C VAL A 131 -9.54 -8.82 28.44
N ALA A 132 -9.24 -9.67 29.42
CA ALA A 132 -9.12 -9.27 30.82
C ALA A 132 -8.01 -8.22 31.03
N LYS A 133 -6.84 -8.39 30.37
CA LYS A 133 -5.74 -7.40 30.42
C LYS A 133 -6.13 -6.06 29.80
N ILE A 134 -6.81 -6.07 28.65
CA ILE A 134 -7.29 -4.85 27.99
C ILE A 134 -8.28 -4.11 28.90
N VAL A 135 -9.26 -4.84 29.44
CA VAL A 135 -10.30 -4.30 30.31
C VAL A 135 -9.70 -3.68 31.57
N ALA A 136 -8.74 -4.37 32.20
CA ALA A 136 -8.08 -3.88 33.41
C ALA A 136 -7.21 -2.64 33.16
N LEU A 137 -6.35 -2.66 32.12
CA LEU A 137 -5.42 -1.56 31.86
C LEU A 137 -6.08 -0.30 31.31
N ALA A 138 -7.16 -0.44 30.53
CA ALA A 138 -7.87 0.69 29.95
C ALA A 138 -9.15 1.08 30.72
N GLU A 139 -9.34 0.53 31.93
CA GLU A 139 -10.45 0.80 32.84
C GLU A 139 -11.82 0.74 32.13
N LEU A 140 -12.03 -0.36 31.39
CA LEU A 140 -13.24 -0.55 30.59
C LEU A 140 -14.32 -1.31 31.37
N PRO A 141 -15.61 -1.08 31.09
CA PRO A 141 -16.70 -1.90 31.63
C PRO A 141 -16.79 -3.30 30.98
N GLY A 142 -15.91 -3.62 30.03
CA GLY A 142 -15.90 -4.83 29.19
C GLY A 142 -15.69 -4.48 27.71
N ILE A 143 -15.81 -5.48 26.83
CA ILE A 143 -15.79 -5.31 25.37
C ILE A 143 -17.04 -5.91 24.71
N LEU A 144 -17.32 -5.49 23.48
CA LEU A 144 -18.32 -6.09 22.58
C LEU A 144 -17.64 -6.69 21.34
N GLY A 145 -18.32 -7.58 20.61
CA GLY A 145 -17.81 -8.20 19.39
C GLY A 145 -17.02 -9.49 19.64
N ASN A 146 -15.71 -9.37 19.84
CA ASN A 146 -14.74 -10.46 19.99
C ASN A 146 -14.87 -11.56 18.90
N CYS A 147 -14.98 -11.13 17.64
CA CYS A 147 -15.14 -12.02 16.50
C CYS A 147 -14.52 -11.42 15.23
N HIS A 148 -14.47 -12.23 14.17
CA HIS A 148 -14.29 -11.75 12.80
C HIS A 148 -15.56 -11.07 12.31
N ALA A 149 -15.45 -9.87 11.74
CA ALA A 149 -16.61 -9.16 11.18
C ALA A 149 -16.19 -8.03 10.24
N SER A 150 -17.11 -7.62 9.35
CA SER A 150 -16.95 -6.35 8.64
C SER A 150 -17.21 -5.16 9.57
N GLY A 151 -16.50 -4.05 9.36
CA GLY A 151 -16.66 -2.86 10.20
C GLY A 151 -18.07 -2.26 10.16
N THR A 152 -18.77 -2.34 9.03
CA THR A 152 -20.15 -1.84 8.90
C THR A 152 -21.12 -2.73 9.68
N GLU A 153 -20.99 -4.05 9.55
CA GLU A 153 -21.83 -5.02 10.24
C GLU A 153 -21.67 -4.95 11.76
N ILE A 154 -20.42 -4.94 12.26
CA ILE A 154 -20.15 -4.98 13.70
C ILE A 154 -20.63 -3.71 14.40
N ILE A 155 -20.55 -2.56 13.74
CA ILE A 155 -21.05 -1.28 14.24
C ILE A 155 -22.58 -1.26 14.20
N ALA A 156 -23.22 -1.75 13.12
CA ALA A 156 -24.67 -1.86 13.07
C ALA A 156 -25.21 -2.78 14.18
N ARG A 157 -24.50 -3.88 14.48
CA ARG A 157 -24.88 -4.85 15.50
C ARG A 157 -24.70 -4.33 16.93
N PHE A 158 -23.57 -3.69 17.23
CA PHE A 158 -23.19 -3.36 18.62
C PHE A 158 -23.17 -1.86 18.93
N GLY A 159 -23.39 -0.98 17.95
CA GLY A 159 -23.28 0.48 18.12
C GLY A 159 -24.18 1.04 19.21
N ALA A 160 -25.45 0.64 19.24
CA ALA A 160 -26.40 1.08 20.26
C ALA A 160 -26.04 0.58 21.68
N GLU A 161 -25.60 -0.67 21.81
CA GLU A 161 -25.16 -1.23 23.10
C GLU A 161 -23.85 -0.58 23.57
N HIS A 162 -22.92 -0.33 22.65
CA HIS A 162 -21.69 0.41 22.91
C HIS A 162 -21.99 1.80 23.52
N MET A 163 -22.87 2.57 22.88
CA MET A 163 -23.25 3.91 23.36
C MET A 163 -23.91 3.86 24.75
N LYS A 164 -24.70 2.82 25.04
CA LYS A 164 -25.37 2.65 26.33
C LYS A 164 -24.44 2.19 27.46
N THR A 165 -23.49 1.33 27.15
CA THR A 165 -22.68 0.63 28.16
C THR A 165 -21.27 1.20 28.32
N GLY A 166 -20.78 1.94 27.33
CA GLY A 166 -19.39 2.40 27.27
C GLY A 166 -18.38 1.30 26.92
N LYS A 167 -18.82 0.07 26.60
CA LYS A 167 -17.93 -1.04 26.20
C LYS A 167 -17.48 -0.85 24.74
N PRO A 168 -16.19 -0.67 24.42
CA PRO A 168 -15.74 -0.56 23.03
C PRO A 168 -15.99 -1.86 22.25
N ILE A 169 -16.21 -1.72 20.94
CA ILE A 169 -16.46 -2.85 20.03
C ILE A 169 -15.12 -3.32 19.49
N CYS A 170 -14.64 -4.48 19.93
CA CYS A 170 -13.37 -5.06 19.49
C CYS A 170 -13.65 -6.21 18.51
N TYR A 171 -12.98 -6.22 17.35
CA TYR A 171 -13.17 -7.23 16.32
C TYR A 171 -11.91 -7.37 15.44
N THR A 172 -11.89 -8.39 14.59
CA THR A 172 -10.78 -8.64 13.66
C THR A 172 -11.31 -8.97 12.26
N SER A 173 -10.41 -9.25 11.32
CA SER A 173 -10.69 -9.68 9.95
C SER A 173 -9.70 -10.77 9.54
N SER A 174 -9.75 -11.19 8.27
CA SER A 174 -8.77 -12.13 7.69
C SER A 174 -7.32 -11.63 7.72
N ASP A 175 -7.12 -10.32 7.88
CA ASP A 175 -5.80 -9.71 8.00
C ASP A 175 -5.28 -9.80 9.44
N SER A 176 -3.95 -9.66 9.60
CA SER A 176 -3.31 -9.54 10.91
C SER A 176 -3.62 -8.18 11.59
N VAL A 177 -4.85 -8.03 12.10
CA VAL A 177 -5.33 -6.77 12.68
C VAL A 177 -6.18 -6.96 13.95
N PHE A 178 -6.11 -5.98 14.84
CA PHE A 178 -7.06 -5.79 15.95
C PHE A 178 -7.78 -4.47 15.73
N GLN A 179 -9.11 -4.48 15.64
CA GLN A 179 -9.90 -3.27 15.35
C GLN A 179 -10.76 -2.88 16.54
N ILE A 180 -10.83 -1.58 16.82
CA ILE A 180 -11.60 -1.02 17.92
C ILE A 180 -12.53 0.05 17.37
N ALA A 181 -13.84 -0.22 17.38
CA ALA A 181 -14.85 0.77 17.04
C ALA A 181 -15.46 1.39 18.30
N ALA A 182 -15.58 2.72 18.28
CA ALA A 182 -16.20 3.48 19.35
C ALA A 182 -16.87 4.74 18.80
N HIS A 183 -17.99 5.13 19.40
CA HIS A 183 -18.76 6.30 19.01
C HIS A 183 -18.08 7.57 19.53
N GLU A 184 -17.85 8.55 18.66
CA GLU A 184 -17.00 9.72 18.99
C GLU A 184 -17.56 10.54 20.16
N GLU A 185 -18.89 10.68 20.26
CA GLU A 185 -19.51 11.53 21.30
C GLU A 185 -19.66 10.80 22.65
N SER A 186 -19.93 9.49 22.66
CA SER A 186 -20.22 8.76 23.90
C SER A 186 -18.99 8.10 24.51
N PHE A 187 -17.98 7.76 23.70
CA PHE A 187 -16.72 7.17 24.17
C PHE A 187 -15.56 8.16 24.13
N GLY A 188 -15.55 9.08 23.17
CA GLY A 188 -14.48 10.05 22.97
C GLY A 188 -13.39 9.56 22.01
N LEU A 189 -13.01 10.39 21.04
CA LEU A 189 -11.95 10.06 20.07
C LEU A 189 -10.58 9.89 20.77
N GLU A 190 -10.22 10.80 21.67
CA GLU A 190 -8.93 10.73 22.40
C GLU A 190 -8.82 9.44 23.20
N ARG A 191 -9.89 9.07 23.93
CA ARG A 191 -9.96 7.80 24.67
C ARG A 191 -9.83 6.58 23.75
N LEU A 192 -10.43 6.61 22.57
CA LEU A 192 -10.27 5.54 21.56
C LEU A 192 -8.80 5.41 21.11
N ILE A 193 -8.12 6.54 20.88
CA ILE A 193 -6.71 6.56 20.47
C ILE A 193 -5.82 5.98 21.58
N GLU A 194 -6.01 6.40 22.83
CA GLU A 194 -5.27 5.88 24.00
C GLU A 194 -5.50 4.38 24.20
N LEU A 195 -6.75 3.92 24.04
CA LEU A 195 -7.09 2.50 24.08
C LEU A 195 -6.34 1.73 22.99
N CYS A 196 -6.33 2.21 21.75
CA CYS A 196 -5.62 1.55 20.65
C CYS A 196 -4.11 1.45 20.91
N GLN A 197 -3.49 2.49 21.48
CA GLN A 197 -2.07 2.46 21.87
C GLN A 197 -1.79 1.45 22.98
N THR A 198 -2.71 1.33 23.94
CA THR A 198 -2.62 0.34 25.03
C THR A 198 -2.72 -1.08 24.47
N VAL A 199 -3.71 -1.33 23.62
CA VAL A 199 -3.89 -2.62 22.95
C VAL A 199 -2.69 -2.97 22.07
N ARG A 200 -2.12 -1.99 21.36
CA ARG A 200 -0.93 -2.20 20.51
C ARG A 200 0.20 -2.84 21.32
N LYS A 201 0.56 -2.26 22.46
CA LYS A 201 1.59 -2.80 23.36
C LYS A 201 1.26 -4.20 23.88
N LEU A 202 -0.01 -4.47 24.18
CA LEU A 202 -0.44 -5.77 24.68
C LEU A 202 -0.34 -6.89 23.66
N ILE A 203 -0.58 -6.59 22.38
CA ILE A 203 -0.61 -7.60 21.31
C ILE A 203 0.70 -7.67 20.51
N ASP A 204 1.70 -6.84 20.81
CA ASP A 204 3.03 -6.93 20.18
C ASP A 204 3.66 -8.34 20.28
N PRO A 205 3.60 -9.06 21.42
CA PRO A 205 4.10 -10.43 21.50
C PRO A 205 3.35 -11.44 20.62
N LEU A 206 2.14 -11.09 20.15
CA LEU A 206 1.34 -11.94 19.27
C LEU A 206 1.67 -11.72 17.80
N ASN A 207 2.61 -10.82 17.48
CA ASN A 207 3.00 -10.45 16.13
C ASN A 207 1.82 -10.02 15.23
N ILE A 208 0.83 -9.31 15.81
CA ILE A 208 -0.29 -8.74 15.06
C ILE A 208 0.16 -7.49 14.33
N GLY A 209 -0.07 -7.40 13.01
CA GLY A 209 0.41 -6.34 12.14
C GLY A 209 -0.05 -4.94 12.56
N ARG A 210 -1.35 -4.75 12.83
CA ARG A 210 -1.91 -3.42 13.16
C ARG A 210 -3.00 -3.43 14.22
N VAL A 211 -3.07 -2.36 15.02
CA VAL A 211 -4.29 -1.97 15.74
C VAL A 211 -4.96 -0.82 15.01
N ILE A 212 -6.28 -0.87 14.80
CA ILE A 212 -7.00 0.14 14.00
C ILE A 212 -8.12 0.77 14.82
N ALA A 213 -8.03 2.09 15.03
CA ALA A 213 -9.11 2.91 15.56
C ALA A 213 -10.19 3.11 14.47
N ARG A 214 -11.43 2.76 14.80
CA ARG A 214 -12.60 2.84 13.92
C ARG A 214 -13.68 3.73 14.54
N PRO A 215 -13.44 5.04 14.66
CA PRO A 215 -14.44 5.95 15.18
C PRO A 215 -15.67 5.99 14.27
N PHE A 216 -16.84 6.14 14.88
CA PHE A 216 -18.12 6.28 14.17
C PHE A 216 -19.02 7.31 14.85
N VAL A 217 -20.02 7.78 14.10
CA VAL A 217 -21.06 8.72 14.53
C VAL A 217 -22.43 8.19 14.14
N GLY A 218 -23.50 8.83 14.62
CA GLY A 218 -24.89 8.50 14.27
C GLY A 218 -25.66 7.90 15.45
N SER A 219 -26.78 7.25 15.16
CA SER A 219 -27.62 6.67 16.21
C SER A 219 -28.33 5.40 15.73
N ALA A 220 -29.01 4.71 16.64
CA ALA A 220 -29.80 3.53 16.28
C ALA A 220 -30.96 3.87 15.33
N GLU A 221 -31.49 5.09 15.41
CA GLU A 221 -32.62 5.57 14.61
C GLU A 221 -32.20 6.03 13.21
N THR A 222 -31.02 6.65 13.07
CA THR A 222 -30.54 7.21 11.80
C THR A 222 -29.51 6.32 11.10
N GLY A 223 -28.98 5.33 11.80
CA GLY A 223 -27.85 4.52 11.36
C GLY A 223 -26.51 5.06 11.86
N PHE A 224 -25.47 4.26 11.68
CA PHE A 224 -24.10 4.59 12.09
C PHE A 224 -23.18 4.69 10.88
N ASP A 225 -22.32 5.71 10.91
CA ASP A 225 -21.33 5.96 9.86
C ASP A 225 -19.93 6.08 10.46
N ARG A 226 -18.96 5.39 9.85
CA ARG A 226 -17.54 5.55 10.22
C ARG A 226 -17.04 6.93 9.81
N THR A 227 -16.21 7.54 10.65
CA THR A 227 -15.65 8.85 10.35
C THR A 227 -14.29 8.76 9.66
N GLY A 228 -13.81 9.92 9.16
CA GLY A 228 -12.46 10.07 8.64
C GLY A 228 -11.35 10.03 9.70
N ASN A 229 -11.68 9.97 10.99
CA ASN A 229 -10.73 9.98 12.10
C ASN A 229 -10.07 8.61 12.37
N ARG A 230 -10.18 7.68 11.40
CA ARG A 230 -9.45 6.40 11.43
C ARG A 230 -7.96 6.64 11.69
N ARG A 231 -7.40 5.86 12.61
CA ARG A 231 -5.96 5.84 12.88
C ARG A 231 -5.48 4.39 12.98
N ASP A 232 -4.34 4.12 12.37
CA ASP A 232 -3.71 2.80 12.34
C ASP A 232 -2.43 2.87 13.19
N PHE A 233 -2.21 1.85 14.01
CA PHE A 233 -1.04 1.67 14.85
C PHE A 233 -0.33 0.39 14.42
N SER A 234 0.58 0.56 13.47
CA SER A 234 1.36 -0.51 12.86
C SER A 234 2.57 -0.88 13.71
N VAL A 235 3.00 -2.14 13.62
CA VAL A 235 4.36 -2.51 14.03
C VAL A 235 5.39 -1.80 13.14
N PRO A 236 6.58 -1.44 13.66
CA PRO A 236 7.65 -0.90 12.84
C PRO A 236 8.27 -2.00 11.95
N PRO A 237 8.97 -1.62 10.87
CA PRO A 237 9.83 -2.52 10.13
C PRO A 237 10.81 -3.28 11.03
N PRO A 238 11.24 -4.51 10.66
CA PRO A 238 12.11 -5.35 11.51
C PRO A 238 13.53 -4.81 11.70
N GLY A 239 13.92 -3.76 10.96
CA GLY A 239 15.23 -3.13 11.06
C GLY A 239 15.29 -1.78 10.32
N PRO A 240 16.47 -1.15 10.26
CA PRO A 240 16.67 0.12 9.56
C PRO A 240 16.37 0.02 8.06
N THR A 241 15.56 0.93 7.56
CA THR A 241 15.10 1.02 6.18
C THR A 241 15.86 2.08 5.38
N LEU A 242 15.61 2.17 4.08
CA LEU A 242 16.04 3.32 3.26
C LEU A 242 15.63 4.66 3.89
N LEU A 243 14.44 4.75 4.50
CA LEU A 243 13.95 5.98 5.10
C LEU A 243 14.84 6.40 6.28
N ASP A 244 15.24 5.44 7.11
CA ASP A 244 16.18 5.67 8.21
C ASP A 244 17.50 6.21 7.68
N GLN A 245 18.10 5.56 6.68
CA GLN A 245 19.37 6.00 6.07
C GLN A 245 19.31 7.43 5.50
N VAL A 246 18.21 7.80 4.84
CA VAL A 246 18.01 9.18 4.34
C VAL A 246 17.92 10.16 5.51
N SER A 247 17.13 9.84 6.54
CA SER A 247 16.95 10.73 7.69
C SER A 247 18.22 10.89 8.55
N GLU A 248 18.95 9.81 8.79
CA GLU A 248 20.18 9.77 9.59
C GLU A 248 21.36 10.47 8.90
N SER A 249 21.34 10.54 7.57
CA SER A 249 22.31 11.32 6.78
C SER A 249 21.99 12.84 6.75
N GLY A 250 20.96 13.28 7.47
CA GLY A 250 20.58 14.69 7.59
C GLY A 250 19.68 15.18 6.45
N HIS A 251 19.18 14.29 5.61
CA HIS A 251 18.23 14.59 4.54
C HIS A 251 16.79 14.33 4.97
N ARG A 252 15.82 14.79 4.17
CA ARG A 252 14.39 14.64 4.48
C ARG A 252 13.77 13.49 3.70
N VAL A 253 12.89 12.78 4.39
CA VAL A 253 11.92 11.85 3.83
C VAL A 253 10.54 12.49 3.88
N PHE A 254 10.01 12.83 2.70
CA PHE A 254 8.63 13.27 2.51
C PHE A 254 7.75 12.06 2.25
N ALA A 255 6.99 11.64 3.28
CA ALA A 255 6.02 10.56 3.21
C ALA A 255 4.66 11.11 2.77
N VAL A 256 4.23 10.81 1.56
CA VAL A 256 2.95 11.26 0.99
C VAL A 256 1.93 10.13 1.04
N GLY A 257 0.75 10.42 1.58
CA GLY A 257 -0.32 9.44 1.76
C GLY A 257 -0.05 8.49 2.91
N LYS A 258 -0.13 7.19 2.63
CA LYS A 258 -0.06 6.12 3.65
C LYS A 258 1.34 5.74 4.10
N ILE A 259 2.39 6.27 3.47
CA ILE A 259 3.79 5.93 3.79
C ILE A 259 4.10 6.12 5.29
N GLY A 260 3.66 7.21 5.92
CA GLY A 260 3.88 7.43 7.35
C GLY A 260 3.32 6.29 8.21
N ASP A 261 2.09 5.85 7.94
CA ASP A 261 1.41 4.79 8.69
C ASP A 261 2.01 3.41 8.42
N ILE A 262 2.44 3.14 7.17
CA ILE A 262 3.01 1.85 6.72
C ILE A 262 4.35 1.58 7.40
N TYR A 263 5.17 2.61 7.61
CA TYR A 263 6.47 2.49 8.27
C TYR A 263 6.41 2.81 9.78
N ALA A 264 5.22 2.91 10.37
CA ALA A 264 5.03 3.33 11.76
C ALA A 264 5.80 4.64 12.11
N HIS A 265 5.91 5.55 11.14
CA HIS A 265 6.68 6.79 11.16
C HIS A 265 8.21 6.63 11.33
N GLN A 266 8.75 5.41 11.28
CA GLN A 266 10.19 5.15 11.30
C GLN A 266 10.86 5.77 10.05
N GLY A 267 11.96 6.50 10.25
CA GLY A 267 12.70 7.21 9.21
C GLY A 267 11.97 8.37 8.53
N VAL A 268 10.72 8.65 8.87
CA VAL A 268 9.92 9.71 8.24
C VAL A 268 10.17 11.06 8.90
N THR A 269 10.56 12.06 8.11
CA THR A 269 10.81 13.41 8.63
C THR A 269 9.66 14.39 8.37
N ASP A 270 8.84 14.13 7.34
CA ASP A 270 7.74 15.00 6.94
C ASP A 270 6.57 14.15 6.41
N VAL A 271 5.37 14.32 6.98
CA VAL A 271 4.15 13.62 6.57
C VAL A 271 3.22 14.56 5.80
N ARG A 272 2.82 14.15 4.59
CA ARG A 272 1.85 14.85 3.74
C ARG A 272 0.59 14.00 3.56
N LYS A 273 -0.46 14.33 4.32
CA LYS A 273 -1.76 13.66 4.23
C LYS A 273 -2.58 14.21 3.06
N ALA A 274 -3.17 13.30 2.27
CA ALA A 274 -4.17 13.61 1.26
C ALA A 274 -5.02 12.35 1.04
N SER A 275 -6.22 12.52 0.46
CA SER A 275 -7.14 11.43 0.15
C SER A 275 -7.48 11.44 -1.34
N GLY A 276 -7.38 10.27 -1.97
CA GLY A 276 -7.57 10.11 -3.41
C GLY A 276 -6.29 10.34 -4.21
N ASN A 277 -6.06 9.52 -5.23
CA ASN A 277 -4.89 9.57 -6.10
C ASN A 277 -4.61 10.96 -6.70
N PRO A 278 -5.62 11.75 -7.17
CA PRO A 278 -5.39 13.11 -7.62
C PRO A 278 -4.83 14.04 -6.54
N ALA A 279 -5.36 13.98 -5.31
CA ALA A 279 -4.88 14.83 -4.22
C ALA A 279 -3.49 14.40 -3.73
N LEU A 280 -3.23 13.08 -3.71
CA LEU A 280 -1.89 12.52 -3.44
C LEU A 280 -0.87 12.98 -4.48
N PHE A 281 -1.27 13.06 -5.76
CA PHE A 281 -0.42 13.58 -6.82
C PHE A 281 -0.10 15.06 -6.60
N GLU A 282 -1.09 15.90 -6.27
CA GLU A 282 -0.84 17.31 -5.95
C GLU A 282 0.07 17.49 -4.72
N ALA A 283 -0.12 16.70 -3.68
CA ALA A 283 0.76 16.69 -2.50
C ALA A 283 2.19 16.29 -2.88
N THR A 284 2.35 15.34 -3.80
CA THR A 284 3.65 14.93 -4.37
C THR A 284 4.31 16.06 -5.14
N LEU A 285 3.56 16.79 -5.99
CA LEU A 285 4.10 17.96 -6.70
C LEU A 285 4.56 19.05 -5.71
N LYS A 286 3.83 19.26 -4.62
CA LYS A 286 4.22 20.21 -3.56
C LYS A 286 5.51 19.77 -2.87
N ALA A 287 5.57 18.53 -2.39
CA ALA A 287 6.78 17.96 -1.76
C ALA A 287 7.99 18.06 -2.69
N THR A 288 7.81 17.79 -3.98
CA THR A 288 8.86 17.87 -5.01
C THR A 288 9.44 19.28 -5.19
N ARG A 289 8.62 20.32 -5.05
CA ARG A 289 9.10 21.72 -5.10
C ARG A 289 9.88 22.10 -3.84
N GLU A 290 9.53 21.50 -2.70
CA GLU A 290 10.17 21.75 -1.41
C GLU A 290 11.45 20.91 -1.21
N ALA A 291 11.56 19.76 -1.89
CA ALA A 291 12.67 18.83 -1.79
C ALA A 291 14.01 19.40 -2.30
N ARG A 292 15.06 19.13 -1.53
CA ARG A 292 16.45 19.53 -1.77
C ARG A 292 17.28 18.30 -2.14
N ASP A 293 18.51 18.52 -2.56
CA ASP A 293 19.44 17.43 -2.88
C ASP A 293 19.64 16.51 -1.67
N GLY A 294 19.63 15.20 -1.93
CA GLY A 294 19.67 14.12 -0.93
C GLY A 294 18.30 13.73 -0.37
N ASP A 295 17.25 14.54 -0.57
CA ASP A 295 15.91 14.22 -0.06
C ASP A 295 15.25 13.08 -0.88
N LEU A 296 14.39 12.32 -0.18
CA LEU A 296 13.51 11.30 -0.73
C LEU A 296 12.06 11.78 -0.67
N VAL A 297 11.34 11.75 -1.79
CA VAL A 297 9.88 11.89 -1.83
C VAL A 297 9.27 10.53 -2.12
N PHE A 298 8.50 10.01 -1.17
CA PHE A 298 7.91 8.67 -1.25
C PHE A 298 6.39 8.80 -1.18
N THR A 299 5.71 8.42 -2.26
CA THR A 299 4.25 8.50 -2.38
C THR A 299 3.63 7.11 -2.53
N ASN A 300 2.57 6.86 -1.74
CA ASN A 300 1.68 5.71 -1.95
C ASN A 300 0.36 6.16 -2.59
N PHE A 301 0.07 5.67 -3.80
CA PHE A 301 -1.19 5.89 -4.52
C PHE A 301 -2.20 4.77 -4.21
N VAL A 302 -2.87 4.89 -3.07
CA VAL A 302 -3.63 3.79 -2.44
C VAL A 302 -4.98 3.46 -3.09
N ASP A 303 -5.53 4.31 -3.95
CA ASP A 303 -6.91 4.09 -4.46
C ASP A 303 -7.01 2.83 -5.32
N PHE A 304 -5.93 2.48 -6.01
CA PHE A 304 -5.82 1.27 -6.83
C PHE A 304 -6.26 0.02 -6.07
N ASP A 305 -5.71 -0.16 -4.87
CA ASP A 305 -6.04 -1.26 -3.99
C ASP A 305 -7.42 -1.09 -3.32
N MET A 306 -7.58 -0.03 -2.52
CA MET A 306 -8.69 0.11 -1.58
C MET A 306 -10.04 0.39 -2.26
N LEU A 307 -10.03 1.08 -3.42
CA LEU A 307 -11.25 1.46 -4.14
C LEU A 307 -11.57 0.51 -5.30
N TYR A 308 -10.58 -0.18 -5.86
CA TYR A 308 -10.78 -0.94 -7.10
C TYR A 308 -10.36 -2.40 -7.00
N GLY A 309 -9.14 -2.71 -6.57
CA GLY A 309 -8.61 -4.07 -6.44
C GLY A 309 -9.46 -4.95 -5.53
N HIS A 310 -9.54 -4.60 -4.24
CA HIS A 310 -10.35 -5.33 -3.25
C HIS A 310 -11.85 -5.39 -3.61
N ARG A 311 -12.34 -4.42 -4.39
CA ARG A 311 -13.74 -4.34 -4.82
C ARG A 311 -14.02 -5.05 -6.15
N ARG A 312 -12.98 -5.60 -6.78
CA ARG A 312 -13.05 -6.25 -8.09
C ARG A 312 -13.67 -5.34 -9.16
N ASP A 313 -13.35 -4.04 -9.10
CA ASP A 313 -13.84 -3.04 -10.08
C ASP A 313 -12.79 -2.78 -11.17
N VAL A 314 -12.81 -3.62 -12.20
CA VAL A 314 -11.89 -3.53 -13.35
C VAL A 314 -11.95 -2.18 -14.05
N ALA A 315 -13.17 -1.66 -14.31
CA ALA A 315 -13.35 -0.40 -15.03
C ALA A 315 -12.88 0.80 -14.20
N GLY A 316 -13.12 0.78 -12.88
CA GLY A 316 -12.59 1.77 -11.95
C GLY A 316 -11.06 1.75 -11.89
N TYR A 317 -10.46 0.57 -11.79
CA TYR A 317 -9.00 0.40 -11.75
C TYR A 317 -8.35 0.95 -13.02
N ALA A 318 -8.84 0.54 -14.19
CA ALA A 318 -8.34 1.00 -15.48
C ALA A 318 -8.41 2.52 -15.62
N ALA A 319 -9.54 3.14 -15.25
CA ALA A 319 -9.72 4.58 -15.32
C ALA A 319 -8.78 5.33 -14.36
N ALA A 320 -8.53 4.78 -13.17
CA ALA A 320 -7.58 5.36 -12.23
C ALA A 320 -6.14 5.31 -12.75
N LEU A 321 -5.75 4.22 -13.44
CA LEU A 321 -4.43 4.09 -14.07
C LEU A 321 -4.27 5.10 -15.21
N GLU A 322 -5.27 5.20 -16.10
CA GLU A 322 -5.32 6.17 -17.20
C GLU A 322 -5.21 7.62 -16.67
N ALA A 323 -5.90 7.93 -15.56
CA ALA A 323 -5.85 9.23 -14.92
C ALA A 323 -4.46 9.56 -14.33
N LEU A 324 -3.82 8.60 -13.66
CA LEU A 324 -2.46 8.80 -13.13
C LEU A 324 -1.43 8.96 -14.25
N ASP A 325 -1.49 8.12 -15.29
CA ASP A 325 -0.60 8.17 -16.45
C ASP A 325 -0.64 9.56 -17.10
N ALA A 326 -1.85 10.10 -17.33
CA ALA A 326 -2.06 11.43 -17.90
C ALA A 326 -1.49 12.59 -17.06
N MET A 327 -1.27 12.38 -15.75
CA MET A 327 -0.68 13.37 -14.86
C MET A 327 0.86 13.34 -14.86
N LEU A 328 1.50 12.22 -15.24
CA LEU A 328 2.97 12.06 -15.22
C LEU A 328 3.75 13.18 -15.93
N PRO A 329 3.31 13.72 -17.09
CA PRO A 329 3.99 14.85 -17.73
C PRO A 329 4.08 16.10 -16.86
N ARG A 330 3.11 16.33 -15.96
CA ARG A 330 3.14 17.47 -15.03
C ARG A 330 4.26 17.32 -14.01
N PHE A 331 4.48 16.11 -13.51
CA PHE A 331 5.56 15.81 -12.58
C PHE A 331 6.93 15.84 -13.28
N ALA A 332 7.04 15.27 -14.48
CA ALA A 332 8.29 15.25 -15.25
C ALA A 332 8.88 16.67 -15.50
N LYS A 333 8.03 17.69 -15.62
CA LYS A 333 8.45 19.10 -15.77
C LYS A 333 9.11 19.70 -14.53
N LEU A 334 8.95 19.09 -13.35
CA LEU A 334 9.57 19.53 -12.10
C LEU A 334 10.95 18.90 -11.85
N LEU A 335 11.33 17.92 -12.68
CA LEU A 335 12.59 17.22 -12.53
C LEU A 335 13.76 18.09 -12.97
N LYS A 336 14.87 17.92 -12.27
CA LYS A 336 16.15 18.58 -12.49
C LYS A 336 17.19 17.54 -12.94
N PRO A 337 18.27 17.96 -13.62
CA PRO A 337 19.41 17.08 -13.88
C PRO A 337 19.89 16.39 -12.61
N GLY A 338 20.00 15.06 -12.65
CA GLY A 338 20.41 14.26 -11.49
C GLY A 338 19.27 13.70 -10.65
N ASP A 339 18.01 14.05 -10.91
CA ASP A 339 16.87 13.40 -10.26
C ASP A 339 16.63 11.98 -10.83
N LEU A 340 16.23 11.06 -9.94
CA LEU A 340 15.75 9.73 -10.30
C LEU A 340 14.35 9.50 -9.75
N VAL A 341 13.46 9.07 -10.64
CA VAL A 341 12.12 8.62 -10.31
C VAL A 341 12.08 7.12 -10.52
N LEU A 342 11.60 6.38 -9.52
CA LEU A 342 11.20 4.98 -9.66
C LEU A 342 9.70 4.86 -9.38
N MET A 343 8.98 4.18 -10.26
CA MET A 343 7.58 3.80 -10.11
C MET A 343 7.50 2.28 -10.01
N THR A 344 6.73 1.79 -9.04
CA THR A 344 6.54 0.36 -8.76
C THR A 344 5.15 0.11 -8.18
N ALA A 345 4.86 -1.15 -7.85
CA ALA A 345 3.83 -1.54 -6.89
C ALA A 345 4.50 -2.31 -5.73
N ASP A 346 3.69 -2.74 -4.76
CA ASP A 346 4.06 -3.48 -3.56
C ASP A 346 3.47 -4.90 -3.52
N HIS A 347 2.43 -5.18 -4.32
CA HIS A 347 1.86 -6.51 -4.58
C HIS A 347 0.91 -6.42 -5.78
N GLY A 348 0.18 -7.50 -6.07
CA GLY A 348 -0.99 -7.49 -6.95
C GLY A 348 -2.31 -7.38 -6.19
N CYS A 349 -3.38 -6.96 -6.85
CA CYS A 349 -4.76 -7.13 -6.39
C CYS A 349 -5.67 -7.19 -7.62
N ASP A 350 -5.58 -8.33 -8.32
CA ASP A 350 -6.22 -8.50 -9.62
C ASP A 350 -7.75 -8.35 -9.51
N PRO A 351 -8.35 -7.35 -10.17
CA PRO A 351 -9.76 -7.05 -10.00
C PRO A 351 -10.69 -8.08 -10.66
N THR A 352 -10.15 -9.09 -11.34
CA THR A 352 -10.90 -10.25 -11.87
C THR A 352 -10.73 -11.50 -11.02
N TRP A 353 -9.87 -11.46 -10.00
CA TRP A 353 -9.57 -12.63 -9.16
C TRP A 353 -10.72 -12.97 -8.22
N ARG A 354 -10.73 -14.23 -7.78
CA ARG A 354 -11.72 -14.71 -6.80
C ARG A 354 -11.48 -14.08 -5.42
N GLY A 355 -12.53 -14.08 -4.59
CA GLY A 355 -12.49 -13.47 -3.26
C GLY A 355 -12.22 -11.98 -3.33
N THR A 356 -11.67 -11.41 -2.26
CA THR A 356 -11.39 -9.98 -2.14
C THR A 356 -9.97 -9.70 -1.63
N ASP A 357 -9.11 -10.70 -1.54
CA ASP A 357 -7.73 -10.56 -1.05
C ASP A 357 -6.77 -10.09 -2.16
N HIS A 358 -5.57 -9.67 -1.76
CA HIS A 358 -4.45 -9.38 -2.67
C HIS A 358 -4.03 -10.63 -3.45
N THR A 359 -3.26 -10.42 -4.52
CA THR A 359 -2.69 -11.48 -5.34
C THR A 359 -1.17 -11.44 -5.32
N ARG A 360 -0.54 -12.61 -5.15
CA ARG A 360 0.92 -12.75 -5.24
C ARG A 360 1.37 -12.61 -6.69
N GLU A 361 1.94 -11.47 -7.02
CA GLU A 361 2.36 -11.10 -8.38
C GLU A 361 3.74 -10.43 -8.39
N ARG A 362 4.41 -10.40 -9.54
CA ARG A 362 5.54 -9.48 -9.73
C ARG A 362 5.02 -8.05 -9.84
N VAL A 363 5.85 -7.09 -9.45
CA VAL A 363 5.55 -5.66 -9.60
C VAL A 363 6.42 -5.04 -10.69
N PRO A 364 5.93 -4.01 -11.41
CA PRO A 364 6.74 -3.33 -12.41
C PRO A 364 7.82 -2.49 -11.73
N ILE A 365 8.97 -2.32 -12.37
CA ILE A 365 9.92 -1.26 -12.02
C ILE A 365 10.08 -0.39 -13.26
N LEU A 366 9.63 0.86 -13.16
CA LEU A 366 9.83 1.88 -14.20
C LEU A 366 10.68 3.02 -13.64
N GLY A 367 11.74 3.40 -14.33
CA GLY A 367 12.63 4.46 -13.87
C GLY A 367 12.88 5.53 -14.93
N PHE A 368 12.88 6.80 -14.52
CA PHE A 368 13.15 7.92 -15.43
C PHE A 368 13.69 9.15 -14.69
N GLY A 369 14.28 10.07 -15.46
CA GLY A 369 14.79 11.34 -14.98
C GLY A 369 15.64 12.02 -16.05
N PRO A 370 15.91 13.34 -15.93
CA PRO A 370 16.76 14.03 -16.88
C PRO A 370 18.18 13.46 -16.87
N GLY A 371 18.58 12.81 -17.97
CA GLY A 371 19.89 12.16 -18.13
C GLY A 371 19.93 10.69 -17.68
N ILE A 372 18.81 10.11 -17.22
CA ILE A 372 18.73 8.67 -16.95
C ILE A 372 18.59 7.92 -18.27
N ALA A 373 19.53 7.02 -18.55
CA ALA A 373 19.51 6.20 -19.76
C ALA A 373 18.49 5.05 -19.63
N ALA A 374 17.81 4.74 -20.73
CA ALA A 374 16.94 3.59 -20.79
C ALA A 374 17.74 2.28 -20.63
N ARG A 375 17.18 1.33 -19.87
CA ARG A 375 17.82 0.04 -19.58
C ARG A 375 16.76 -1.00 -19.24
N ASP A 376 16.83 -2.16 -19.86
CA ASP A 376 16.12 -3.35 -19.37
C ASP A 376 16.90 -3.93 -18.19
N ILE A 377 16.26 -4.04 -17.02
CA ILE A 377 16.86 -4.60 -15.80
C ILE A 377 16.43 -6.05 -15.54
N GLY A 378 15.64 -6.62 -16.43
CA GLY A 378 15.07 -7.96 -16.33
C GLY A 378 14.13 -8.10 -15.14
N VAL A 379 14.04 -9.33 -14.62
CA VAL A 379 13.33 -9.63 -13.38
C VAL A 379 14.30 -9.57 -12.20
N ARG A 380 14.04 -8.67 -11.26
CA ARG A 380 14.77 -8.55 -9.99
C ARG A 380 14.28 -9.63 -9.03
N THR A 381 15.21 -10.20 -8.27
CA THR A 381 14.93 -11.31 -7.36
C THR A 381 14.32 -10.87 -6.03
N SER A 382 14.25 -9.56 -5.75
CA SER A 382 13.65 -8.98 -4.55
C SER A 382 13.22 -7.53 -4.84
N TYR A 383 12.18 -7.06 -4.16
CA TYR A 383 11.81 -5.64 -4.17
C TYR A 383 12.88 -4.75 -3.54
N ALA A 384 13.73 -5.30 -2.67
CA ALA A 384 14.81 -4.58 -2.00
C ALA A 384 15.84 -3.97 -2.97
N ASP A 385 15.90 -4.46 -4.21
CA ASP A 385 16.73 -3.89 -5.27
C ASP A 385 16.33 -2.43 -5.60
N ILE A 386 15.07 -2.05 -5.37
CA ILE A 386 14.56 -0.68 -5.53
C ILE A 386 15.20 0.23 -4.48
N GLY A 387 15.10 -0.12 -3.20
CA GLY A 387 15.70 0.63 -2.10
C GLY A 387 17.22 0.71 -2.21
N ALA A 388 17.89 -0.40 -2.53
CA ALA A 388 19.33 -0.44 -2.77
C ALA A 388 19.75 0.51 -3.91
N THR A 389 18.90 0.64 -4.94
CA THR A 389 19.15 1.54 -6.05
C THR A 389 18.99 3.01 -5.67
N LEU A 390 17.94 3.35 -4.93
CA LEU A 390 17.76 4.72 -4.43
C LEU A 390 18.87 5.11 -3.45
N ALA A 391 19.29 4.20 -2.57
CA ALA A 391 20.42 4.41 -1.66
C ALA A 391 21.71 4.74 -2.44
N ARG A 392 22.07 3.92 -3.45
CA ARG A 392 23.22 4.19 -4.32
C ARG A 392 23.10 5.52 -5.05
N HIS A 393 21.93 5.85 -5.56
CA HIS A 393 21.69 7.11 -6.28
C HIS A 393 21.86 8.35 -5.39
N LEU A 394 21.41 8.26 -4.13
CA LEU A 394 21.54 9.31 -3.13
C LEU A 394 22.93 9.36 -2.47
N GLY A 395 23.83 8.42 -2.78
CA GLY A 395 25.16 8.35 -2.18
C GLY A 395 25.16 7.82 -0.74
N LEU A 396 24.13 7.07 -0.36
CA LEU A 396 23.99 6.44 0.95
C LEU A 396 24.75 5.09 1.01
N PRO A 397 25.05 4.57 2.22
CA PRO A 397 25.54 3.21 2.39
C PRO A 397 24.59 2.18 1.76
N ALA A 398 25.11 0.98 1.47
CA ALA A 398 24.27 -0.12 0.99
C ALA A 398 23.17 -0.43 2.01
N THR A 399 21.97 -0.72 1.52
CA THR A 399 20.86 -1.26 2.34
C THR A 399 21.20 -2.66 2.84
N ALA A 400 20.54 -3.10 3.91
CA ALA A 400 20.76 -4.42 4.49
C ALA A 400 20.49 -5.56 3.49
N ASN A 401 19.48 -5.37 2.63
CA ASN A 401 19.09 -6.29 1.57
C ASN A 401 18.97 -5.55 0.23
N GLY A 402 19.01 -6.32 -0.86
CA GLY A 402 18.89 -5.82 -2.23
C GLY A 402 20.23 -5.52 -2.91
N ARG A 403 20.18 -5.44 -4.24
CA ARG A 403 21.32 -5.14 -5.11
C ARG A 403 20.92 -4.05 -6.10
N SER A 404 21.63 -2.94 -6.07
CA SER A 404 21.36 -1.85 -7.01
C SER A 404 21.54 -2.28 -8.47
N PHE A 405 20.67 -1.77 -9.34
CA PHE A 405 20.76 -1.93 -10.79
C PHE A 405 21.32 -0.69 -11.54
N LEU A 406 21.94 0.25 -10.82
CA LEU A 406 22.58 1.46 -11.40
C LEU A 406 24.05 1.28 -11.73
#